data_AF-A0A1V8RFY5-F1
#
_entry.id   AF-A0A1V8RFY5-F1
#
_cell.length_a   1.000
_cell.length_b   1.000
_cell.length_c   1.000
_cell.angle_alpha   90.00
_cell.angle_beta   90.00
_cell.angle_gamma   90.00
#
_symmetry.space_group_name_H-M   'P 1'
#
loop_
_entity.id
_entity.type
_entity.pdbx_description
1 polymer ?
#
loop_
_entity_poly.entity_id
_entity_poly.type
_entity_poly.pdbx_seq_one_letter_code
_entity_poly.pdbx_strand_id
1 'polypeptide(L)'
;MAGNITLDNLVSVSELSHGGVSKTLSRVGDNNPIVVMRNNKPAAIVISPDDYRRLTEAEEDFALYLEAEERMKKDDGTRLGMDDVFGKDYKPVDDGYVPEFE
;
A
#
# COMPACT_ATOMS: atom_id res chain seq x y z
N MET A 1 12.23 -3.78 -4.36
CA MET A 1 12.71 -4.91 -5.18
C MET A 1 11.58 -5.29 -6.12
N ALA A 2 11.78 -5.16 -7.43
CA ALA A 2 10.80 -5.65 -8.40
C ALA A 2 10.83 -7.18 -8.35
N GLY A 3 9.70 -7.82 -8.07
CA GLY A 3 9.60 -9.28 -8.17
C GLY A 3 10.00 -9.68 -9.59
N ASN A 4 11.03 -10.52 -9.73
CA ASN A 4 11.48 -10.98 -11.03
C ASN A 4 10.38 -11.84 -11.66
N ILE A 5 9.63 -11.29 -12.62
CA ILE A 5 8.64 -12.06 -13.38
C ILE A 5 9.42 -12.93 -14.36
N THR A 6 9.51 -14.22 -14.06
CA THR A 6 10.06 -15.21 -14.99
C THR A 6 8.94 -15.80 -15.85
N LEU A 7 9.28 -16.51 -16.93
CA LEU A 7 8.28 -17.20 -17.76
C LEU A 7 7.41 -18.16 -16.95
N ASP A 8 7.97 -18.73 -15.88
CA ASP A 8 7.23 -19.62 -14.99
C ASP A 8 6.08 -18.88 -14.31
N ASN A 9 6.23 -17.59 -14.03
CA ASN A 9 5.22 -16.77 -13.36
C ASN A 9 4.02 -16.44 -14.26
N LEU A 10 3.98 -16.89 -15.51
CA LEU A 10 2.88 -16.63 -16.43
C LEU A 10 1.85 -17.77 -16.39
N VAL A 11 0.56 -17.42 -16.36
CA VAL A 11 -0.55 -18.37 -16.50
C VAL A 11 -1.60 -17.81 -17.46
N SER A 12 -2.14 -18.62 -18.37
CA SER A 12 -3.22 -18.16 -19.25
C SER A 12 -4.58 -18.23 -18.56
N VAL A 13 -5.52 -17.35 -18.94
CA VAL A 13 -6.93 -17.46 -18.51
C VAL A 13 -7.50 -18.84 -18.86
N SER A 14 -7.14 -19.41 -20.00
CA SER A 14 -7.58 -20.74 -20.41
C SER A 14 -7.09 -21.83 -19.44
N GLU A 15 -5.84 -21.79 -18.99
CA GLU A 15 -5.30 -22.74 -18.02
C GLU A 15 -6.02 -22.63 -16.67
N LEU A 16 -6.31 -21.41 -16.22
CA LEU A 16 -7.12 -21.20 -15.01
C LEU A 16 -8.53 -21.80 -15.15
N SER A 17 -9.20 -21.55 -16.27
CA SER A 17 -10.55 -22.09 -16.53
C SER A 17 -10.58 -23.62 -16.64
N HIS A 18 -9.50 -24.26 -17.06
CA HIS A 18 -9.38 -25.72 -17.16
C HIS A 18 -8.84 -26.38 -15.88
N GLY A 19 -9.11 -25.79 -14.71
CA GLY A 19 -8.74 -26.37 -13.42
C GLY A 19 -7.35 -26.03 -12.92
N GLY A 20 -6.62 -25.13 -13.59
CA GLY A 20 -5.28 -24.69 -13.19
C GLY A 20 -5.25 -23.79 -11.95
N VAL A 21 -6.40 -23.38 -11.40
CA VAL A 21 -6.48 -22.41 -10.28
C VAL A 21 -5.70 -22.87 -9.06
N SER A 22 -5.94 -24.09 -8.57
CA SER A 22 -5.31 -24.57 -7.33
C SER A 22 -3.78 -24.64 -7.45
N LYS A 23 -3.28 -25.16 -8.59
CA LYS A 23 -1.83 -25.20 -8.90
C LYS A 23 -1.24 -23.80 -9.06
N THR A 24 -2.02 -22.83 -9.55
CA THR A 24 -1.55 -21.45 -9.70
C THR A 24 -1.42 -20.79 -8.33
N LEU A 25 -2.44 -20.91 -7.48
CA LEU A 25 -2.45 -20.31 -6.14
C LEU A 25 -1.37 -20.90 -5.23
N SER A 26 -1.07 -22.20 -5.34
CA SER A 26 0.02 -22.83 -4.56
C SER A 26 1.42 -22.32 -4.91
N ARG A 27 1.56 -21.58 -6.02
CA ARG A 27 2.81 -20.95 -6.45
C ARG A 27 2.91 -19.50 -6.02
N VAL A 28 1.79 -18.86 -5.70
CA VAL A 28 1.78 -17.49 -5.19
C VAL A 28 2.42 -17.51 -3.80
N GLY A 29 3.40 -16.65 -3.60
CA GLY A 29 4.10 -16.50 -2.34
C GLY A 29 4.88 -15.19 -2.30
N ASP A 30 5.63 -14.98 -1.23
CA ASP A 30 6.34 -13.72 -1.01
C ASP A 30 7.37 -13.45 -2.12
N ASN A 31 7.29 -12.25 -2.69
CA ASN A 31 8.04 -11.81 -3.84
C ASN A 31 7.90 -12.72 -5.08
N ASN A 32 6.85 -13.55 -5.14
CA ASN A 32 6.59 -14.46 -6.25
C ASN A 32 5.20 -14.24 -6.87
N PRO A 33 5.02 -13.12 -7.61
CA PRO A 33 3.75 -12.78 -8.24
C PRO A 33 3.45 -13.71 -9.43
N ILE A 34 2.19 -14.01 -9.68
CA ILE A 34 1.75 -14.69 -10.92
C ILE A 34 1.05 -13.69 -11.83
N VAL A 35 1.46 -13.63 -13.09
CA VAL A 35 0.83 -12.80 -14.12
C VAL A 35 -0.16 -13.63 -14.92
N VAL A 36 -1.41 -13.18 -14.93
CA VAL A 36 -2.48 -13.79 -15.73
C VAL A 36 -2.49 -13.17 -17.12
N MET A 37 -2.41 -14.02 -18.14
CA MET A 37 -2.33 -13.66 -19.55
C MET A 37 -3.68 -13.93 -20.25
N ARG A 38 -4.18 -12.94 -20.99
CA ARG A 38 -5.33 -13.07 -21.90
C ARG A 38 -4.90 -12.66 -23.30
N ASN A 39 -5.05 -13.56 -24.29
CA ASN A 39 -4.64 -13.31 -25.67
C ASN A 39 -3.18 -12.81 -25.78
N ASN A 40 -2.26 -13.47 -25.06
CA ASN A 40 -0.84 -13.12 -24.97
C ASN A 40 -0.54 -11.71 -24.43
N LYS A 41 -1.48 -11.10 -23.70
CA LYS A 41 -1.28 -9.82 -23.00
C LYS A 41 -1.53 -9.99 -21.49
N PRO A 42 -0.73 -9.34 -20.62
CA PRO A 42 -1.02 -9.29 -19.19
C PRO A 42 -2.40 -8.68 -18.95
N ALA A 43 -3.20 -9.36 -18.12
CA ALA A 43 -4.57 -8.95 -17.80
C ALA A 43 -4.80 -8.76 -16.30
N ALA A 44 -4.07 -9.50 -15.47
CA ALA A 44 -4.10 -9.36 -14.01
C ALA A 44 -2.79 -9.88 -13.40
N ILE A 45 -2.56 -9.55 -12.12
CA ILE A 45 -1.49 -10.09 -11.31
C ILE A 45 -2.10 -10.65 -10.02
N VAL A 46 -1.63 -11.82 -9.59
CA VAL A 46 -1.98 -12.44 -8.31
C VAL A 46 -0.75 -12.40 -7.41
N ILE A 47 -0.90 -11.88 -6.20
CA ILE A 47 0.17 -11.72 -5.20
C ILE A 47 -0.29 -12.27 -3.85
N SER A 48 0.65 -12.51 -2.92
CA SER A 48 0.29 -12.87 -1.56
C SER A 48 -0.35 -11.66 -0.84
N PRO A 49 -1.23 -11.89 0.16
CA PRO A 49 -1.78 -10.82 0.98
C PRO A 49 -0.69 -9.97 1.67
N ASP A 50 0.43 -10.59 2.07
CA ASP A 50 1.55 -9.89 2.68
C ASP A 50 2.26 -8.94 1.72
N ASP A 51 2.48 -9.36 0.48
CA ASP A 51 3.01 -8.47 -0.56
C ASP A 51 2.03 -7.34 -0.90
N TYR A 52 0.73 -7.63 -0.95
CA TYR A 52 -0.28 -6.59 -1.15
C TYR A 52 -0.18 -5.51 -0.07
N ARG A 53 -0.20 -5.92 1.20
CA ARG A 53 -0.08 -5.01 2.35
C ARG A 53 1.21 -4.20 2.30
N ARG A 54 2.36 -4.86 2.08
CA ARG A 54 3.66 -4.19 2.02
C ARG A 54 3.74 -3.15 0.89
N LEU A 55 3.14 -3.44 -0.27
CA LEU A 55 3.11 -2.50 -1.39
C LEU A 55 2.21 -1.31 -1.10
N THR A 56 1.04 -1.52 -0.49
CA THR A 56 0.13 -0.46 -0.07
C THR A 56 0.76 0.44 0.99
N GLU A 57 1.35 -0.13 2.04
CA GLU A 57 2.06 0.62 3.09
C GLU A 57 3.19 1.47 2.49
N ALA A 58 3.97 0.91 1.56
CA ALA A 58 5.04 1.65 0.89
C ALA A 58 4.51 2.80 -0.01
N GLU A 59 3.33 2.66 -0.61
CA GLU A 59 2.69 3.73 -1.38
C GLU A 59 2.24 4.87 -0.46
N GLU A 60 1.62 4.55 0.68
CA GLU A 60 1.19 5.51 1.70
C GLU A 60 2.39 6.26 2.29
N ASP A 61 3.44 5.54 2.69
CA ASP A 61 4.68 6.11 3.20
C ASP A 61 5.34 7.05 2.18
N PHE A 62 5.31 6.68 0.89
CA PHE A 62 5.87 7.51 -0.17
C PHE A 62 5.07 8.81 -0.34
N ALA A 63 3.74 8.76 -0.25
CA ALA A 63 2.90 9.94 -0.28
C ALA A 63 3.19 10.88 0.90
N LEU A 64 3.33 10.32 2.12
CA LEU A 64 3.70 11.07 3.31
C LEU A 64 5.10 11.70 3.19
N TYR A 65 6.05 10.98 2.59
CA TYR A 65 7.39 11.50 2.34
C TYR A 65 7.37 12.70 1.38
N LEU A 66 6.60 12.63 0.28
CA LEU A 66 6.46 13.74 -0.65
C LEU A 66 5.83 14.98 0.01
N GLU A 67 4.80 14.77 0.83
CA GLU A 67 4.17 15.85 1.59
C GLU A 67 5.14 16.48 2.59
N ALA A 68 5.95 15.68 3.29
CA ALA A 68 6.99 16.18 4.19
C ALA A 68 8.05 17.00 3.44
N GLU A 69 8.51 16.52 2.29
CA GLU A 69 9.43 17.24 1.41
C GLU A 69 8.85 18.58 0.92
N GLU A 70 7.56 18.61 0.55
CA GLU A 70 6.89 19.84 0.17
C GLU A 70 6.79 20.84 1.34
N ARG A 71 6.46 20.36 2.53
CA ARG A 71 6.41 21.20 3.75
C ARG A 71 7.78 21.77 4.08
N MET A 72 8.83 20.96 3.99
CA MET A 72 10.20 21.41 4.23
C MET A 72 10.66 22.46 3.21
N LYS A 73 10.26 22.33 1.94
CA LYS A 73 10.58 23.35 0.91
C LYS A 73 9.85 24.67 1.13
N LYS A 74 8.65 24.63 1.72
CA LYS A 74 7.82 25.80 2.03
C LYS A 74 8.01 26.32 3.46
N ASP A 75 8.87 25.68 4.25
CA ASP A 75 9.13 26.05 5.64
C ASP A 75 9.80 27.42 5.70
N ASP A 76 9.15 28.37 6.37
CA ASP A 76 9.69 29.70 6.63
C ASP A 76 10.43 29.79 7.98
N GLY A 77 10.54 28.66 8.70
CA GLY A 77 11.17 28.56 10.01
C GLY A 77 10.27 28.96 11.17
N THR A 78 9.04 29.44 10.91
CA THR A 78 8.08 29.79 11.95
C THR A 78 7.63 28.53 12.68
N ARG A 79 7.60 28.59 14.02
CA ARG A 79 7.09 27.53 14.88
C ARG A 79 5.98 28.11 15.73
N LEU A 80 4.82 27.46 15.71
CA LEU A 80 3.64 27.88 16.46
C LEU A 80 3.49 26.97 17.67
N GLY A 81 3.39 27.58 18.85
CA GLY A 81 3.04 26.86 20.07
C GLY A 81 1.54 26.55 20.11
N MET A 82 1.13 25.77 21.11
CA MET A 82 -0.27 25.41 21.31
C MET A 82 -1.16 26.66 21.46
N ASP A 83 -0.69 27.67 22.20
CA ASP A 83 -1.39 28.95 22.38
C ASP A 83 -1.55 29.74 21.07
N ASP A 84 -0.58 29.65 20.15
CA ASP A 84 -0.63 30.36 18.86
C ASP A 84 -1.63 29.70 17.89
N VAL A 85 -1.84 28.39 18.01
CA VAL A 85 -2.74 27.60 17.15
C VAL A 85 -4.17 27.60 17.69
N PHE A 86 -4.34 27.35 18.99
CA PHE A 86 -5.66 27.15 19.61
C PHE A 86 -6.15 28.37 20.38
N GLY A 87 -5.24 29.27 20.78
CA GLY A 87 -5.52 30.39 21.66
C GLY A 87 -5.30 30.02 23.14
N LYS A 88 -4.85 30.99 23.95
CA LYS A 88 -4.53 30.81 25.38
C LYS A 88 -5.71 30.32 26.22
N ASP A 89 -6.93 30.64 25.79
CA ASP A 89 -8.16 30.29 26.50
C ASP A 89 -8.82 29.02 25.94
N TYR A 90 -8.16 28.31 25.01
CA TYR A 90 -8.67 27.06 24.48
C TYR A 90 -8.81 26.03 25.60
N LYS A 91 -10.02 25.49 25.71
CA LYS A 91 -10.31 24.34 26.55
C LYS A 91 -10.77 23.23 25.62
N PRO A 92 -10.06 22.09 25.56
CA PRO A 92 -10.53 20.93 24.83
C PRO A 92 -11.95 20.61 25.27
N VAL A 93 -12.84 20.42 24.30
CA VAL A 93 -14.14 19.84 24.60
C VAL A 93 -13.88 18.38 24.90
N ASP A 94 -14.21 17.94 26.12
CA ASP A 94 -14.31 16.52 26.42
C ASP A 94 -15.51 15.98 25.63
N ASP A 95 -15.23 15.41 24.48
CA ASP A 95 -16.21 14.78 23.59
C ASP A 95 -16.52 13.34 24.02
N GLY A 96 -15.97 12.88 25.16
CA GLY A 96 -16.10 11.52 25.64
C GLY A 96 -15.36 10.49 24.78
N TYR A 97 -14.46 10.92 23.89
CA TYR A 97 -13.67 10.02 23.07
C TYR A 97 -12.67 9.26 23.94
N VAL A 98 -12.89 7.94 24.07
CA VAL A 98 -11.94 7.01 24.66
C VAL A 98 -11.31 6.25 23.50
N PRO A 99 -9.99 6.40 23.26
CA PRO A 99 -9.35 5.66 22.18
C PRO A 99 -9.46 4.16 22.42
N GLU A 100 -10.08 3.44 21.50
CA GLU A 100 -10.12 1.97 21.48
C GLU A 100 -8.79 1.44 20.94
N PHE A 101 -7.71 1.56 21.72
CA PHE A 101 -6.48 0.83 21.44
C PHE A 101 -6.39 -0.36 22.40
N GLU A 102 -6.39 -1.58 21.84
CA GLU A 102 -5.96 -2.81 22.53
C GLU A 102 -4.43 -2.87 22.66
#